data_AF-A0A199UCA9-F1
#
_entry.id   AF-A0A199UCA9-F1
#
_cell.length_a   1.000
_cell.length_b   1.000
_cell.length_c   1.000
_cell.angle_alpha   90.00
_cell.angle_beta   90.00
_cell.angle_gamma   90.00
#
_symmetry.space_group_name_H-M   'P 1'
#
loop_
_entity.id
_entity.type
_entity.pdbx_description
1 polymer ?
#
loop_
_entity_poly.entity_id
_entity_poly.type
_entity_poly.pdbx_seq_one_letter_code
_entity_poly.pdbx_strand_id
1 'polypeptide(L)' 'MDGNSLVFDIDPEWIPPFQLDWIGLSSCEVGPSFPQWLKTQKSIRFLQMSNASISDSPESQ' A
#
# COMPACT_ATOMS: atom_id res chain seq x y z
N MET A 1 11.95 -17.96 -2.06
CA MET A 1 10.58 -18.43 -1.79
C MET A 1 9.69 -17.41 -2.46
N ASP A 2 9.30 -17.68 -3.69
CA ASP A 2 8.48 -16.76 -4.46
C ASP A 2 7.07 -16.92 -3.92
N GLY A 3 6.73 -16.10 -2.92
CA GLY A 3 5.37 -15.98 -2.44
C GLY A 3 4.48 -15.51 -3.59
N ASN A 4 3.26 -16.02 -3.68
CA ASN A 4 2.25 -15.48 -4.59
C ASN A 4 2.02 -14.01 -4.22
N SER A 5 2.75 -13.12 -4.89
CA SER A 5 2.67 -11.68 -4.71
C SER A 5 1.37 -11.21 -5.35
N LEU A 6 0.53 -10.55 -4.54
CA LEU A 6 -0.64 -9.87 -5.04
C LEU A 6 -0.25 -8.43 -5.37
N VAL A 7 -0.39 -8.05 -6.63
CA VAL A 7 -0.15 -6.69 -7.09
C VAL A 7 -1.35 -5.82 -6.76
N PHE A 8 -1.11 -4.73 -6.04
CA PHE A 8 -2.13 -3.71 -5.76
C PHE A 8 -2.09 -2.64 -6.84
N ASP A 9 -2.74 -2.91 -7.96
CA ASP A 9 -2.92 -1.97 -9.07
C ASP A 9 -4.21 -1.16 -8.85
N ILE A 10 -4.07 -0.04 -8.13
CA ILE A 10 -5.15 0.89 -7.84
C ILE A 10 -4.77 2.23 -8.48
N ASP A 11 -5.76 2.86 -9.12
CA ASP A 11 -5.62 4.20 -9.67
C ASP A 11 -5.03 5.15 -8.59
N PRO A 12 -3.88 5.80 -8.84
CA PRO A 12 -3.24 6.70 -7.88
C PRO A 12 -4.14 7.86 -7.43
N GLU A 13 -5.13 8.23 -8.24
CA GLU A 13 -6.08 9.31 -7.96
C GLU A 13 -7.37 8.81 -7.29
N TRP A 14 -7.52 7.49 -7.10
CA TRP A 14 -8.71 6.93 -6.48
C TRP A 14 -8.85 7.37 -5.03
N ILE A 15 -10.02 7.95 -4.73
CA ILE A 15 -10.45 8.28 -3.37
C ILE A 15 -11.54 7.28 -2.97
N PRO A 16 -11.23 6.27 -2.14
CA PRO A 16 -12.24 5.34 -1.64
C PRO A 16 -13.38 6.09 -0.91
N PRO A 17 -14.66 5.79 -1.22
CA PRO A 17 -15.81 6.42 -0.56
C PRO A 17 -16.10 5.82 0.83
N PHE A 18 -15.11 5.15 1.43
CA PHE A 18 -15.20 4.47 2.71
C PHE A 18 -13.94 4.72 3.53
N GLN A 19 -14.00 4.29 4.79
CA GLN A 19 -12.88 4.35 5.72
C GLN A 19 -12.59 2.95 6.23
N LEU A 20 -11.35 2.51 6.07
CA LEU A 20 -10.84 1.26 6.60
C LEU A 20 -10.62 1.40 8.10
N ASP A 21 -11.01 0.38 8.86
CA ASP A 21 -10.60 0.20 10.24
C ASP A 21 -9.26 -0.58 10.27
N TRP A 22 -9.20 -1.72 9.56
CA TRP A 22 -8.06 -2.64 9.57
C TRP A 22 -7.62 -2.98 8.15
N ILE A 23 -6.31 -3.05 7.92
CA ILE A 23 -5.75 -3.49 6.64
C ILE A 23 -4.43 -4.26 6.82
N GLY A 24 -4.29 -5.37 6.08
CA GLY A 24 -3.07 -6.15 5.97
C GLY A 24 -2.64 -6.27 4.51
N LEU A 25 -1.41 -5.82 4.22
CA LEU A 25 -0.79 -5.84 2.88
C LEU A 25 0.57 -6.57 2.92
N SER A 26 0.73 -7.52 3.85
CA SER A 26 1.94 -8.31 3.93
C SER A 26 2.17 -9.11 2.65
N SER A 27 3.39 -9.06 2.10
CA SER A 27 3.79 -9.72 0.85
C SER A 27 2.99 -9.30 -0.39
N CYS A 28 2.36 -8.12 -0.37
CA CYS A 28 1.71 -7.53 -1.53
C CYS A 28 2.67 -6.54 -2.21
N GLU A 29 2.67 -6.47 -3.54
CA GLU A 29 3.36 -5.41 -4.26
C GLU A 29 2.52 -4.12 -4.24
N VAL A 30 2.85 -3.23 -3.30
CA VAL A 30 2.15 -1.95 -3.08
C VAL A 30 2.96 -0.75 -3.58
N GLY A 31 4.29 -0.87 -3.55
CA GLY A 31 5.24 0.17 -3.92
C GLY A 31 5.51 0.32 -5.42
N PRO A 32 6.44 1.21 -5.81
CA PRO A 32 7.61 1.60 -5.01
C PRO A 32 7.33 2.69 -3.96
N SER A 33 6.29 3.51 -4.12
CA SER A 33 5.98 4.61 -3.19
C SER A 33 4.82 4.27 -2.26
N PHE A 34 4.70 5.01 -1.14
CA PHE A 34 3.56 4.83 -0.24
C PHE A 34 2.24 5.24 -0.95
N PRO A 35 1.21 4.38 -0.97
CA PRO A 35 0.00 4.58 -1.76
C PRO A 35 -0.80 5.81 -1.29
N GLN A 36 -1.19 6.67 -2.24
CA GLN A 36 -1.92 7.91 -1.93
C GLN A 36 -3.32 7.63 -1.39
N TRP A 37 -4.03 6.63 -1.94
CA TRP A 37 -5.35 6.23 -1.45
C TRP A 37 -5.31 5.86 0.04
N LEU A 38 -4.23 5.24 0.52
CA LEU A 38 -4.09 4.87 1.93
C LEU A 38 -3.92 6.10 2.83
N LYS A 39 -3.35 7.19 2.32
CA LYS A 39 -3.28 8.49 3.03
C LYS A 39 -4.67 9.12 3.23
N THR A 40 -5.67 8.74 2.43
CA THR A 40 -7.05 9.22 2.60
C THR A 40 -7.80 8.53 3.75
N GLN A 41 -7.25 7.42 4.28
CA GLN A 41 -7.90 6.57 5.28
C GLN A 41 -7.54 7.04 6.70
N LYS A 42 -8.43 7.83 7.31
CA LYS A 42 -8.25 8.46 8.63
C LYS A 42 -8.70 7.60 9.81
N SER A 43 -9.49 6.55 9.55
CA SER A 43 -10.04 5.69 10.60
C SER A 43 -9.25 4.39 10.84
N ILE A 44 -8.10 4.22 10.19
CA ILE A 44 -7.30 3.00 10.34
C ILE A 44 -6.79 2.89 11.78
N ARG A 45 -7.18 1.79 12.45
CA ARG A 45 -6.67 1.40 13.77
C ARG A 45 -5.56 0.36 13.68
N PHE A 46 -5.52 -0.43 12.61
CA PHE A 46 -4.47 -1.43 12.39
C PHE A 46 -4.00 -1.45 10.94
N LEU A 47 -2.69 -1.24 10.76
CA LEU A 47 -2.00 -1.24 9.47
C LEU A 47 -0.81 -2.20 9.54
N GLN A 48 -0.90 -3.32 8.82
CA GLN A 48 0.23 -4.24 8.66
C GLN A 48 0.73 -4.22 7.23
N MET A 49 1.98 -3.80 7.05
CA MET A 49 2.68 -3.85 5.77
C MET A 49 4.08 -4.40 6.01
N SER A 50 4.37 -5.57 5.45
CA SER A 50 5.66 -6.23 5.55
C SER A 50 5.97 -6.85 4.20
N ASN A 51 7.22 -6.75 3.71
CA ASN A 51 7.56 -7.21 2.36
C ASN A 51 6.65 -6.59 1.27
N ALA A 52 6.34 -5.29 1.38
CA ALA A 52 5.35 -4.61 0.55
C ALA A 52 5.93 -3.92 -0.71
N SER A 53 7.20 -4.21 -1.03
CA SER A 53 7.95 -3.62 -2.15
C SER A 53 8.00 -2.07 -2.16
N ILE A 54 7.87 -1.42 -1.00
CA ILE A 54 8.02 0.03 -0.85
C ILE A 54 9.50 0.37 -0.66
N SER A 55 10.02 1.27 -1.48
CA SER A 55 11.39 1.82 -1.38
C SER A 55 11.33 3.33 -1.32
N ASP A 56 11.72 3.92 -0.18
CA ASP A 56 11.87 5.37 -0.03
C ASP A 56 13.26 5.79 -0.51
N SER A 57 13.53 5.59 -1.80
CA SER A 57 14.71 6.15 -2.45
C SER A 57 14.24 7.22 -3.43
N PRO A 58 14.66 8.49 -3.28
CA PRO A 58 14.56 9.41 -4.40
C PRO A 58 15.36 8.78 -5.53
N GLU A 59 14.71 8.52 -6.65
CA GLU A 59 15.36 8.07 -7.87
C GLU A 59 16.55 9.00 -8.13
N SER A 60 17.75 8.51 -7.86
CA SER A 60 18.99 9.12 -8.29
C SER A 60 19.56 8.20 -9.36
N GLN A 61 19.17 8.53 -10.59
CA GLN A 61 19.66 8.07 -11.91
C GLN A 61 19.27 6.67 -12.39
#